data_AF-A0A9P6IIM3-F1
#
_entry.id   AF-A0A9P6IIM3-F1
#
_cell.length_a   1.000
_cell.length_b   1.000
_cell.length_c   1.000
_cell.angle_alpha   90.00
_cell.angle_beta   90.00
_cell.angle_gamma   90.00
#
_symmetry.space_group_name_H-M   'P 1'
#
loop_
_entity.id
_entity.type
_entity.pdbx_description
1 polymer ?
#
loop_
_entity_poly.entity_id
_entity_poly.type
_entity_poly.pdbx_seq_one_letter_code
_entity_poly.pdbx_strand_id
1 'polypeptide(L)'
;MAPIQGKKSNKVKVVLTGFQPFGVHVTNPSWLSIQALNNTTLEIPSILSTDSNHHKATVADVVSQELPVEYREVSELIPALHAQHSRKIPSTGQVVQEEDKEKEKEEDYLKIYYIHLGVGRRDHTAIETKADRTGYNRPDNAK
;
A
#
# COMPACT_ATOMS: atom_id res chain seq x y z
N MET A 1 21.44 -14.72 -32.06
CA MET A 1 20.24 -14.47 -31.21
C MET A 1 20.65 -13.46 -30.15
N ALA A 2 20.09 -12.24 -30.18
CA ALA A 2 20.37 -11.24 -29.15
C ALA A 2 19.57 -11.57 -27.88
N PRO A 3 20.11 -11.36 -26.66
CA PRO A 3 19.39 -11.61 -25.44
C PRO A 3 18.25 -10.60 -25.31
N ILE A 4 17.03 -11.10 -25.08
CA ILE A 4 15.84 -10.29 -24.78
C ILE A 4 16.09 -9.66 -23.41
N GLN A 5 16.56 -8.42 -23.37
CA GLN A 5 16.66 -7.67 -22.13
C GLN A 5 15.24 -7.38 -21.64
N GLY A 6 14.79 -8.14 -20.64
CA GLY A 6 13.52 -7.86 -19.96
C GLY A 6 13.49 -6.42 -19.46
N LYS A 7 12.42 -5.67 -19.78
CA LYS A 7 12.20 -4.31 -19.29
C LYS A 7 12.26 -4.33 -17.77
N LYS A 8 13.34 -3.78 -17.19
CA LYS A 8 13.38 -3.53 -15.75
C LYS A 8 12.53 -2.31 -15.47
N SER A 9 11.43 -2.48 -14.75
CA SER A 9 10.69 -1.36 -14.20
C SER A 9 11.60 -0.50 -13.33
N ASN A 10 11.38 0.82 -13.34
CA ASN A 10 12.04 1.77 -12.44
C ASN A 10 11.06 2.37 -11.43
N LYS A 11 9.90 1.72 -11.28
CA LYS A 11 8.78 2.19 -10.46
C LYS A 11 8.53 1.25 -9.30
N VAL A 12 8.05 1.80 -8.20
CA VAL A 12 7.43 1.05 -7.10
C VAL A 12 6.01 1.54 -6.91
N LYS A 13 5.18 0.67 -6.33
CA LYS A 13 3.84 1.04 -5.89
C LYS A 13 3.83 1.22 -4.39
N VAL A 14 3.22 2.29 -3.91
CA VAL A 14 3.07 2.57 -2.48
C VAL A 14 1.59 2.66 -2.16
N VAL A 15 1.10 1.73 -1.37
CA VAL A 15 -0.27 1.69 -0.86
C VAL A 15 -0.26 2.28 0.54
N LEU A 16 -0.84 3.47 0.67
CA LEU A 16 -1.00 4.19 1.92
C LEU A 16 -2.41 3.93 2.46
N THR A 17 -2.52 3.65 3.75
CA THR A 17 -3.84 3.59 4.40
C THR A 17 -3.88 4.53 5.59
N GLY A 18 -5.00 5.21 5.77
CA GLY A 18 -5.31 6.02 6.94
C GLY A 18 -6.67 5.62 7.50
N PHE A 19 -6.98 6.02 8.72
CA PHE A 19 -8.25 5.66 9.36
C PHE A 19 -9.27 6.78 9.29
N GLN A 20 -10.55 6.40 9.27
CA GLN A 20 -11.68 7.27 9.51
C GLN A 20 -11.63 7.93 10.91
N PRO A 21 -12.42 8.98 11.15
CA PRO A 21 -12.61 9.52 12.49
C PRO A 21 -13.20 8.49 13.45
N PHE A 22 -12.83 8.57 14.73
CA PHE A 22 -13.30 7.67 15.78
C PHE A 22 -13.34 8.34 17.15
N GLY A 23 -14.11 7.78 18.07
CA GLY A 23 -14.31 8.34 19.41
C GLY A 23 -14.96 9.72 19.35
N VAL A 24 -14.27 10.74 19.88
CA VAL A 24 -14.76 12.14 19.90
C VAL A 24 -14.20 12.98 18.74
N HIS A 25 -13.35 12.40 17.91
CA HIS A 25 -12.67 13.13 16.85
C HIS A 25 -13.55 13.22 15.60
N VAL A 26 -13.75 14.44 15.10
CA VAL A 26 -14.49 14.70 13.85
C VAL A 26 -13.63 14.45 12.61
N THR A 27 -12.31 14.56 12.76
CA THR A 27 -11.34 14.33 11.69
C THR A 27 -10.23 13.40 12.19
N ASN A 28 -9.54 12.75 11.25
CA ASN A 28 -8.41 11.89 11.57
C ASN A 28 -7.16 12.35 10.79
N PRO A 29 -6.09 12.75 11.49
CA PRO A 29 -4.87 13.24 10.83
C PRO A 29 -4.18 12.18 9.98
N SER A 30 -4.35 10.89 10.27
CA SER A 30 -3.79 9.81 9.45
C SER A 30 -4.35 9.87 8.02
N TRP A 31 -5.67 9.96 7.86
CA TRP A 31 -6.30 10.10 6.54
C TRP A 31 -5.98 11.45 5.88
N LEU A 32 -6.11 12.55 6.63
CA LEU A 32 -5.85 13.89 6.10
C LEU A 32 -4.44 14.05 5.54
N SER A 33 -3.45 13.35 6.10
CA SER A 33 -2.06 13.41 5.66
C SER A 33 -1.78 12.74 4.30
N ILE A 34 -2.62 11.79 3.89
CA ILE A 34 -2.37 10.97 2.68
C ILE A 34 -3.44 11.11 1.59
N GLN A 35 -4.61 11.68 1.90
CA GLN A 35 -5.72 11.77 0.94
C GLN A 35 -5.32 12.51 -0.34
N ALA A 36 -4.50 13.57 -0.21
CA ALA A 36 -4.04 14.38 -1.34
C ALA A 36 -2.98 13.68 -2.19
N LEU A 37 -2.36 12.62 -1.67
CA LEU A 37 -1.36 11.82 -2.37
C LEU A 37 -1.97 10.70 -3.21
N ASN A 38 -3.29 10.50 -3.15
CA ASN A 38 -3.93 9.44 -3.91
C ASN A 38 -3.80 9.66 -5.43
N ASN A 39 -3.42 8.62 -6.16
CA ASN A 39 -3.17 8.66 -7.61
C ASN A 39 -2.10 9.67 -8.02
N THR A 40 -1.15 9.95 -7.13
CA THR A 40 0.01 10.80 -7.44
C THR A 40 1.24 9.95 -7.71
N THR A 41 2.17 10.53 -8.46
CA THR A 41 3.48 9.95 -8.71
C THR A 41 4.53 10.81 -8.02
N LEU A 42 5.38 10.18 -7.21
CA LEU A 42 6.46 10.83 -6.48
C LEU A 42 7.80 10.43 -7.06
N GLU A 43 8.71 11.40 -7.20
CA GLU A 43 10.11 11.13 -7.53
C GLU A 43 10.83 10.66 -6.27
N ILE A 44 11.42 9.46 -6.34
CA ILE A 44 12.27 8.95 -5.28
C ILE A 44 13.67 9.49 -5.53
N PRO A 45 14.24 10.27 -4.59
CA PRO A 45 15.60 10.74 -4.74
C PRO A 45 16.52 9.52 -4.88
N SER A 46 17.40 9.56 -5.87
CA SER A 46 18.42 8.53 -6.07
C SER A 46 19.42 8.61 -4.91
N ILE A 47 19.07 8.03 -3.78
CA ILE A 47 20.00 7.88 -2.66
C ILE A 47 21.11 6.97 -3.18
N LEU A 48 22.36 7.40 -3.10
CA LEU A 48 23.54 6.58 -3.38
C LEU A 48 23.64 5.50 -2.29
N SER A 49 22.69 4.57 -2.26
CA SER A 49 22.72 3.44 -1.37
C SER A 49 23.76 2.47 -1.90
N THR A 50 24.82 2.27 -1.13
CA THR A 50 25.84 1.25 -1.36
C THR A 50 25.32 -0.16 -1.07
N ASP A 51 24.10 -0.28 -0.51
CA ASP A 51 23.50 -1.55 -0.16
C ASP A 51 22.79 -2.17 -1.37
N SER A 52 23.29 -3.35 -1.76
CA SER A 52 22.78 -4.16 -2.87
C SER A 52 21.32 -4.60 -2.70
N ASN A 53 20.77 -4.51 -1.48
CA ASN A 53 19.38 -4.91 -1.20
C ASN A 53 18.34 -3.81 -1.49
N HIS A 54 18.77 -2.57 -1.75
CA HIS A 54 17.86 -1.50 -2.14
C HIS A 54 17.48 -1.60 -3.62
N HIS A 55 16.19 -1.47 -3.92
CA HIS A 55 15.76 -1.36 -5.31
C HIS A 55 16.24 -0.05 -5.93
N LYS A 56 16.44 -0.04 -7.24
CA LYS A 56 16.90 1.14 -7.99
C LYS A 56 15.77 2.05 -8.46
N ALA A 57 14.55 1.86 -7.95
CA ALA A 57 13.38 2.65 -8.35
C ALA A 57 13.61 4.15 -8.11
N THR A 58 13.28 4.96 -9.12
CA THR A 58 13.33 6.43 -9.03
C THR A 58 11.94 7.04 -8.95
N VAL A 59 10.88 6.24 -9.04
CA VAL A 59 9.49 6.70 -9.09
C VAL A 59 8.62 5.84 -8.19
N ALA A 60 7.72 6.46 -7.44
CA ALA A 60 6.69 5.81 -6.64
C ALA A 60 5.29 6.23 -7.14
N ASP A 61 4.48 5.27 -7.56
CA ASP A 61 3.05 5.51 -7.81
C ASP A 61 2.28 5.23 -6.51
N VAL A 62 1.53 6.23 -6.04
CA VAL A 62 0.88 6.24 -4.73
C VAL A 62 -0.62 6.01 -4.86
N VAL A 63 -1.12 5.07 -4.08
CA VAL A 63 -2.56 4.81 -3.91
C VAL A 63 -2.87 4.99 -2.44
N SER A 64 -3.88 5.79 -2.11
CA SER A 64 -4.31 6.02 -0.73
C SER A 64 -5.72 5.49 -0.52
N GLN A 65 -5.95 4.81 0.60
CA GLN A 65 -7.27 4.31 0.99
C GLN A 65 -7.61 4.66 2.44
N GLU A 66 -8.82 5.16 2.65
CA GLU A 66 -9.38 5.36 3.98
C GLU A 66 -9.97 4.05 4.51
N LEU A 67 -9.62 3.68 5.73
CA LEU A 67 -10.07 2.48 6.42
C LEU A 67 -11.12 2.82 7.48
N PRO A 68 -12.13 1.95 7.66
CA PRO A 68 -13.04 2.05 8.78
C PRO A 68 -12.29 1.85 10.10
N VAL A 69 -12.80 2.44 11.18
CA VAL A 69 -12.34 2.13 12.54
C VAL A 69 -13.25 1.06 13.12
N GLU A 70 -13.19 -0.13 12.53
CA GLU A 70 -13.91 -1.34 12.95
C GLU A 70 -13.00 -2.55 12.78
N TYR A 71 -12.85 -3.36 13.83
CA TYR A 71 -11.90 -4.47 13.83
C TYR A 71 -12.25 -5.52 12.77
N ARG A 72 -13.54 -5.83 12.62
CA ARG A 72 -13.99 -6.85 11.67
C ARG A 72 -13.78 -6.40 10.24
N GLU A 73 -14.27 -5.21 9.89
CA GLU A 73 -14.13 -4.68 8.52
C GLU A 73 -12.65 -4.56 8.13
N VAL A 74 -11.79 -4.03 9.00
CA VAL A 74 -10.34 -3.93 8.71
C VAL A 74 -9.71 -5.32 8.51
N SER A 75 -10.12 -6.31 9.31
CA SER A 75 -9.61 -7.69 9.18
C SER A 75 -9.98 -8.34 7.85
N GLU A 76 -11.07 -7.91 7.21
CA GLU A 76 -11.52 -8.41 5.90
C GLU A 76 -10.94 -7.56 4.74
N LEU A 77 -10.90 -6.24 4.91
CA LEU A 77 -10.46 -5.28 3.90
C LEU A 77 -8.96 -5.34 3.61
N ILE A 78 -8.11 -5.44 4.64
CA ILE A 78 -6.65 -5.40 4.45
C ILE A 78 -6.13 -6.57 3.61
N PRO A 79 -6.53 -7.84 3.86
CA PRO A 79 -6.17 -8.94 2.98
C PRO A 79 -6.66 -8.75 1.55
N ALA A 80 -7.87 -8.22 1.35
CA ALA A 80 -8.41 -7.95 0.03
C ALA A 80 -7.61 -6.87 -0.71
N LEU A 81 -7.22 -5.80 -0.01
CA LEU A 81 -6.36 -4.73 -0.54
C LEU A 81 -4.98 -5.25 -0.92
N HIS A 82 -4.42 -6.14 -0.09
CA HIS A 82 -3.16 -6.82 -0.41
C HIS A 82 -3.32 -7.65 -1.67
N ALA A 83 -4.39 -8.45 -1.78
CA ALA A 83 -4.66 -9.27 -2.96
C ALA A 83 -4.84 -8.43 -4.23
N GLN A 84 -5.58 -7.32 -4.14
CA GLN A 84 -5.85 -6.40 -5.24
C GLN A 84 -4.56 -5.79 -5.83
N HIS A 85 -3.57 -5.50 -4.97
CA HIS A 85 -2.33 -4.87 -5.41
C HIS A 85 -1.16 -5.84 -5.57
N SER A 86 -1.25 -7.03 -4.98
CA SER A 86 -0.26 -8.08 -5.19
C SER A 86 -0.22 -8.48 -6.65
N ARG A 87 0.98 -8.77 -7.17
CA ARG A 87 1.11 -9.34 -8.51
C ARG A 87 0.30 -10.64 -8.53
N LYS A 88 -0.64 -10.77 -9.46
CA LYS A 88 -1.13 -12.08 -9.85
C LYS A 88 0.06 -12.80 -10.45
N ILE A 89 0.70 -13.69 -9.70
CA ILE A 89 1.67 -14.62 -10.27
C ILE A 89 0.84 -15.49 -11.21
N PRO A 90 1.06 -15.48 -12.54
CA PRO A 90 0.36 -16.38 -13.41
C PRO A 90 0.78 -17.80 -13.00
N SER A 91 -0.12 -18.51 -12.33
CA SER A 91 0.10 -19.92 -12.04
C SER A 91 0.30 -20.63 -13.38
N THR A 92 1.44 -21.29 -13.53
CA THR A 92 1.77 -22.07 -14.73
C THR A 92 0.66 -23.11 -14.92
N GLY A 93 -0.26 -22.87 -15.87
CA GLY A 93 -1.27 -23.84 -16.29
C GLY A 93 -2.73 -23.39 -16.37
N GLN A 94 -3.10 -22.11 -16.15
CA GLN A 94 -4.48 -21.67 -16.39
C GLN A 94 -4.63 -20.87 -17.68
N VAL A 95 -5.43 -21.43 -18.60
CA VAL A 95 -5.94 -20.78 -19.81
C VAL A 95 -6.90 -19.68 -19.36
N VAL A 96 -6.49 -18.42 -19.47
CA VAL A 96 -7.34 -17.26 -19.19
C VAL A 96 -8.15 -16.96 -20.46
N GLN A 97 -9.47 -17.01 -20.36
CA GLN A 97 -10.40 -16.60 -21.42
C GLN A 97 -10.23 -15.10 -21.75
N GLU A 98 -10.41 -14.73 -23.01
CA GLU A 98 -9.86 -13.52 -23.61
C GLU A 98 -10.65 -12.21 -23.39
N GLU A 99 -11.72 -12.19 -22.58
CA GLU A 99 -12.71 -11.11 -22.65
C GLU A 99 -12.51 -9.92 -21.67
N ASP A 100 -11.54 -9.96 -20.75
CA ASP A 100 -11.31 -8.88 -19.75
C ASP A 100 -10.06 -7.99 -20.01
N LYS A 101 -9.54 -7.96 -21.24
CA LYS A 101 -8.21 -7.38 -21.54
C LYS A 101 -8.12 -5.84 -21.65
N GLU A 102 -9.17 -5.07 -21.35
CA GLU A 102 -9.17 -3.63 -21.73
C GLU A 102 -8.88 -2.57 -20.63
N LYS A 103 -8.60 -2.91 -19.36
CA LYS A 103 -8.32 -1.82 -18.36
C LYS A 103 -7.20 -1.99 -17.35
N GLU A 104 -6.36 -3.02 -17.43
CA GLU A 104 -5.17 -3.08 -16.59
C GLU A 104 -3.95 -3.15 -17.48
N LYS A 105 -3.35 -1.98 -17.77
CA LYS A 105 -1.93 -1.96 -18.09
C LYS A 105 -1.27 -2.61 -16.89
N GLU A 106 -0.80 -3.83 -17.08
CA GLU A 106 -0.02 -4.57 -16.09
C GLU A 106 1.28 -3.77 -15.89
N GLU A 107 1.21 -2.73 -15.06
CA GLU A 107 2.35 -1.90 -14.73
C GLU A 107 3.27 -2.76 -13.89
N ASP A 108 4.37 -3.20 -14.52
CA ASP A 108 5.41 -3.93 -13.82
C ASP A 108 6.01 -2.99 -12.77
N TYR A 109 5.80 -3.29 -11.48
CA TYR A 109 6.43 -2.57 -10.37
C TYR A 109 7.52 -3.44 -9.77
N LEU A 110 8.68 -2.84 -9.49
CA LEU A 110 9.80 -3.54 -8.83
C LEU A 110 9.40 -4.13 -7.48
N LYS A 111 8.63 -3.36 -6.71
CA LYS A 111 8.13 -3.73 -5.39
C LYS A 111 6.87 -2.96 -5.07
N ILE A 112 6.05 -3.54 -4.20
CA ILE A 112 4.87 -2.90 -3.63
C ILE A 112 5.13 -2.72 -2.14
N TYR A 113 4.89 -1.52 -1.63
CA TYR A 113 4.98 -1.18 -0.22
C TYR A 113 3.59 -0.90 0.32
N TYR A 114 3.32 -1.40 1.53
CA TYR A 114 2.11 -1.09 2.29
C TYR A 114 2.54 -0.30 3.52
N ILE A 115 2.02 0.91 3.66
CA ILE A 115 2.30 1.79 4.80
C ILE A 115 0.97 2.16 5.43
N HIS A 116 0.75 1.67 6.64
CA HIS A 116 -0.45 1.95 7.42
C HIS A 116 -0.17 3.10 8.39
N LEU A 117 -0.94 4.17 8.27
CA LEU A 117 -0.87 5.34 9.14
C LEU A 117 -1.99 5.29 10.17
N GLY A 118 -1.65 5.64 11.40
CA GLY A 118 -2.58 5.74 12.51
C GLY A 118 -2.33 6.99 13.34
N VAL A 119 -3.32 7.37 14.16
CA VAL A 119 -3.17 8.49 15.10
C VAL A 119 -2.35 8.02 16.30
N GLY A 120 -1.22 8.68 16.54
CA GLY A 120 -0.32 8.43 17.66
C GLY A 120 -0.42 9.49 18.76
N ARG A 121 0.65 9.61 19.55
CA ARG A 121 0.78 10.65 20.58
C ARG A 121 0.98 12.02 19.93
N ARG A 122 0.55 13.07 20.64
CA ARG A 122 0.74 14.46 20.20
C ARG A 122 2.23 14.77 20.07
N ASP A 123 2.59 15.56 19.04
CA ASP A 123 3.94 16.07 18.77
C ASP A 123 5.00 14.96 18.57
N HIS A 124 4.56 13.76 18.17
CA HIS A 124 5.44 12.63 17.95
C HIS A 124 5.04 11.82 16.71
N THR A 125 6.04 11.49 15.89
CA THR A 125 5.92 10.55 14.77
C THR A 125 6.84 9.37 15.05
N ALA A 126 6.31 8.15 14.94
CA ALA A 126 7.04 6.91 15.18
C ALA A 126 6.84 5.94 14.02
N ILE A 127 7.84 5.08 13.79
CA ILE A 127 7.72 3.90 12.95
C ILE A 127 7.59 2.71 13.89
N GLU A 128 6.44 2.05 13.84
CA GLU A 128 6.18 0.87 14.66
C GLU A 128 7.01 -0.32 14.16
N THR A 129 7.69 -1.00 15.09
CA THR A 129 8.55 -2.16 14.80
C THR A 129 7.92 -3.48 15.22
N LYS A 130 6.80 -3.42 15.95
CA LYS A 130 6.08 -4.57 16.48
C LYS A 130 4.57 -4.38 16.32
N ALA A 131 3.89 -5.43 15.89
CA ALA A 131 2.44 -5.52 15.91
C ALA A 131 2.04 -6.77 16.71
N ASP A 132 1.18 -6.59 17.70
CA ASP A 132 0.58 -7.69 18.44
C ASP A 132 -0.77 -8.03 17.81
N ARG A 133 -1.14 -9.30 17.72
CA ARG A 133 -2.44 -9.71 17.14
C ARG A 133 -3.61 -9.51 18.11
N THR A 134 -3.32 -9.41 19.40
CA THR A 134 -4.30 -9.47 20.49
C THR A 134 -4.09 -8.33 21.48
N GLY A 135 -5.08 -8.06 22.33
CA GLY A 135 -4.99 -7.04 23.38
C GLY A 135 -5.63 -5.69 23.02
N TYR A 136 -6.28 -5.61 21.85
CA TYR A 136 -7.07 -4.45 21.43
C TYR A 136 -8.51 -4.59 21.94
N ASN A 137 -8.76 -4.08 23.15
CA ASN A 137 -10.05 -4.22 23.82
C ASN A 137 -10.81 -2.89 23.90
N ARG A 138 -10.43 -1.90 23.08
CA ARG A 138 -11.14 -0.62 23.05
C ARG A 138 -12.36 -0.73 22.14
N PRO A 139 -13.46 -0.02 22.45
CA PRO A 139 -14.59 0.07 21.53
C PRO A 139 -14.13 0.63 20.19
N ASP A 140 -14.63 0.03 19.11
CA ASP A 140 -14.50 0.54 17.75
C ASP A 140 -15.81 1.26 17.34
N ASN A 141 -15.96 1.63 16.07
CA ASN A 141 -17.13 2.37 15.60
C ASN A 141 -18.38 1.47 15.38
N ALA A 142 -18.26 0.14 15.51
CA ALA A 142 -19.35 -0.81 15.22
C ALA A 142 -20.47 -0.84 16.28
N LYS A 143 -20.25 -0.17 17.43
CA LYS A 143 -21.08 -0.16 18.65
C LYS A 143 -21.15 -1.47 19.41
#